data_AF-E3FSQ1-F1
#
_entry.id   AF-E3FSQ1-F1
#
_cell.length_a   1.000
_cell.length_b   1.000
_cell.length_c   1.000
_cell.angle_alpha   90.00
_cell.angle_beta   90.00
_cell.angle_gamma   90.00
#
_symmetry.space_group_name_H-M   'P 1'
#
loop_
_entity.id
_entity.type
_entity.pdbx_description
1 polymer ?
#
loop_
_entity_poly.entity_id
_entity_poly.type
_entity_poly.pdbx_seq_one_letter_code
_entity_poly.pdbx_strand_id
1 'polypeptide(L)'
;MEPRLSHRDAKALFFALADEELPPPQAQAVRSHLDGCDECRAGWVRYEKTVQRVRQVERERAPPALTSMVLNRVKRERRFGLRKLHLAHTYYRFPVEVLIPLLLAAAVAAFLVMSAS
;
A
#
# COMPACT_ATOMS: atom_id res chain seq x y z
N MET A 1 -13.73 -20.22 -8.66
CA MET A 1 -14.92 -19.46 -9.09
C MET A 1 -14.57 -18.00 -8.87
N GLU A 2 -14.09 -17.30 -9.91
CA GLU A 2 -13.71 -15.89 -9.77
C GLU A 2 -14.95 -15.09 -9.35
N PRO A 3 -14.87 -14.26 -8.29
CA PRO A 3 -16.00 -13.44 -7.88
C PRO A 3 -16.36 -12.53 -9.06
N ARG A 4 -17.56 -12.71 -9.61
CA ARG A 4 -18.07 -11.86 -10.69
C ARG A 4 -18.19 -10.44 -10.13
N LEU A 5 -17.30 -9.56 -10.56
CA LEU A 5 -17.34 -8.15 -10.21
C LEU A 5 -18.70 -7.58 -10.67
N SER A 6 -19.44 -6.92 -9.77
CA SER A 6 -20.73 -6.32 -10.14
C SER A 6 -20.52 -5.05 -10.98
N HIS A 7 -21.50 -4.64 -11.78
CA HIS A 7 -21.42 -3.40 -12.57
C HIS A 7 -21.20 -2.16 -11.68
N ARG A 8 -21.80 -2.15 -10.48
CA ARG A 8 -21.65 -1.07 -9.52
C ARG A 8 -20.22 -1.00 -9.00
N ASP A 9 -19.65 -2.15 -8.62
CA ASP A 9 -18.30 -2.22 -8.09
C ASP A 9 -17.26 -1.90 -9.18
N ALA A 10 -17.47 -2.39 -10.40
CA ALA A 10 -16.64 -2.04 -11.55
C ALA A 10 -16.59 -0.52 -11.79
N LYS A 11 -17.77 0.13 -11.82
CA LYS A 11 -17.87 1.59 -12.01
C LYS A 11 -17.26 2.38 -10.84
N ALA A 12 -17.41 1.88 -9.61
CA ALA A 12 -16.80 2.49 -8.44
C ALA A 12 -15.26 2.48 -8.51
N LEU A 13 -14.66 1.51 -9.20
CA LEU A 13 -13.20 1.38 -9.33
C LEU A 13 -12.60 2.19 -10.50
N PHE A 14 -13.41 2.89 -11.30
CA PHE A 14 -12.91 3.63 -12.46
C PHE A 14 -11.89 4.71 -12.08
N PHE A 15 -12.08 5.44 -10.98
CA PHE A 15 -11.15 6.49 -10.58
C PHE A 15 -9.77 5.90 -10.26
N ALA A 16 -9.71 4.88 -9.42
CA ALA A 16 -8.47 4.23 -9.04
C ALA A 16 -7.82 3.50 -10.24
N LEU A 17 -8.63 2.98 -11.18
CA LEU A 17 -8.10 2.40 -12.41
C LEU A 17 -7.43 3.47 -13.30
N ALA A 18 -8.02 4.66 -13.42
CA ALA A 18 -7.51 5.74 -14.27
C ALA A 18 -6.26 6.43 -13.70
N ASP A 19 -6.12 6.42 -12.38
CA ASP A 19 -4.95 6.94 -11.67
C ASP A 19 -3.88 5.86 -11.40
N GLU A 20 -4.10 4.63 -11.90
CA GLU A 20 -3.18 3.48 -11.74
C GLU A 20 -2.94 3.10 -10.27
N GLU A 21 -3.92 3.36 -9.40
CA GLU A 21 -3.84 3.13 -7.95
C GLU A 21 -4.45 1.79 -7.51
N LEU A 22 -4.98 0.99 -8.43
CA LEU A 22 -5.51 -0.34 -8.12
C LEU A 22 -4.39 -1.36 -7.92
N PRO A 23 -4.48 -2.21 -6.87
CA PRO A 23 -3.62 -3.38 -6.76
C PRO A 23 -3.74 -4.28 -8.01
N PRO A 24 -2.66 -4.94 -8.46
CA PRO A 24 -2.67 -5.78 -9.67
C PRO A 24 -3.84 -6.77 -9.79
N PRO A 25 -4.25 -7.52 -8.74
CA PRO A 25 -5.38 -8.45 -8.87
C PRO A 25 -6.72 -7.72 -9.08
N GLN A 26 -6.90 -6.55 -8.49
CA GLN A 26 -8.13 -5.76 -8.67
C GLN A 26 -8.16 -5.11 -10.05
N ALA A 27 -7.04 -4.57 -10.51
CA ALA A 27 -6.91 -4.04 -11.87
C ALA A 27 -7.27 -5.11 -12.92
N GLN A 28 -6.77 -6.34 -12.74
CA GLN A 28 -7.10 -7.46 -13.63
C GLN A 28 -8.59 -7.80 -13.57
N ALA A 29 -9.20 -7.87 -12.39
CA ALA A 29 -10.63 -8.18 -12.25
C ALA A 29 -11.53 -7.15 -12.96
N VAL A 30 -11.19 -5.85 -12.84
CA VAL A 30 -11.94 -4.79 -13.54
C VAL A 30 -11.74 -4.91 -15.06
N ARG A 31 -10.50 -5.14 -15.53
CA ARG A 31 -10.22 -5.31 -16.97
C ARG A 31 -10.98 -6.50 -17.56
N SER A 32 -10.93 -7.65 -16.90
CA SER A 32 -11.70 -8.84 -17.30
C SER A 32 -13.21 -8.55 -17.37
N HIS A 33 -13.74 -7.75 -16.44
CA HIS A 33 -15.15 -7.33 -16.49
C HIS A 33 -15.46 -6.41 -17.68
N LEU A 34 -14.57 -5.45 -17.99
CA LEU A 34 -14.72 -4.55 -19.15
C LEU A 34 -14.62 -5.30 -20.48
N ASP A 35 -13.82 -6.35 -20.54
CA ASP A 35 -13.69 -7.24 -21.71
C ASP A 35 -14.97 -8.05 -21.96
N GLY A 36 -15.77 -8.32 -20.92
CA GLY A 36 -17.02 -9.07 -21.01
C GLY A 36 -18.32 -8.24 -20.97
N CYS A 37 -18.25 -6.93 -20.71
CA CYS A 37 -19.43 -6.09 -20.51
C CYS A 37 -19.38 -4.77 -21.32
N ASP A 38 -20.22 -4.67 -22.34
CA ASP A 38 -20.30 -3.49 -23.21
C ASP A 38 -20.76 -2.22 -22.49
N GLU A 39 -21.69 -2.34 -21.53
CA GLU A 39 -22.18 -1.19 -20.76
C GLU A 39 -21.04 -0.56 -19.94
N CYS A 40 -20.30 -1.40 -19.21
CA CYS A 40 -19.18 -0.95 -18.39
C CYS A 40 -18.03 -0.45 -19.27
N ARG A 41 -17.77 -1.07 -20.42
CA ARG A 41 -16.78 -0.60 -21.40
C ARG A 41 -17.14 0.78 -21.96
N ALA A 42 -18.38 0.99 -22.37
CA ALA A 42 -18.85 2.29 -22.85
C ALA A 42 -18.83 3.35 -21.74
N GLY A 43 -19.08 2.96 -20.49
CA GLY A 43 -18.90 3.81 -19.31
C GLY A 43 -17.44 4.19 -19.08
N TRP A 44 -16.54 3.22 -19.16
CA TRP A 44 -15.10 3.41 -19.00
C TRP A 44 -14.54 4.38 -20.05
N VAL A 45 -14.85 4.18 -21.33
CA VAL A 45 -14.39 5.08 -22.41
C VAL A 45 -14.87 6.53 -22.19
N ARG A 46 -16.10 6.72 -21.68
CA ARG A 46 -16.61 8.05 -21.35
C ARG A 46 -15.86 8.68 -20.16
N TYR A 47 -15.61 7.89 -19.13
CA TYR A 47 -14.85 8.32 -17.96
C TYR A 47 -13.42 8.71 -18.33
N GLU A 48 -12.70 7.83 -19.03
CA GLU A 48 -11.32 8.04 -19.47
C GLU A 48 -11.18 9.30 -20.34
N LYS A 49 -12.08 9.49 -21.32
CA LYS A 49 -12.09 10.73 -22.14
C LYS A 49 -12.27 11.99 -21.28
N THR A 50 -13.08 11.91 -20.23
CA THR A 50 -13.30 13.04 -19.31
C THR A 50 -12.04 13.32 -18.51
N VAL A 51 -11.39 12.29 -17.97
CA VAL A 51 -10.11 12.41 -17.26
C VAL A 51 -9.03 13.01 -18.17
N GLN A 52 -8.93 12.55 -19.43
CA GLN A 52 -7.99 13.08 -20.41
C GLN A 52 -8.20 14.59 -20.65
N ARG A 53 -9.46 15.03 -20.79
CA ARG A 53 -9.78 16.46 -20.93
C ARG A 53 -9.39 17.28 -19.70
N VAL A 54 -9.67 16.76 -18.50
CA VAL A 54 -9.28 17.42 -17.24
C VAL A 54 -7.77 17.53 -17.13
N ARG A 55 -7.02 16.49 -17.53
CA ARG A 55 -5.55 16.49 -17.51
C ARG A 55 -4.92 17.47 -18.50
N GLN A 56 -5.66 17.92 -19.52
CA GLN A 56 -5.21 18.93 -20.48
C GLN A 56 -5.41 20.37 -20.00
N VAL A 57 -6.18 20.57 -18.92
CA VAL A 57 -6.36 21.91 -18.33
C VAL A 57 -5.01 22.43 -17.84
N GLU A 58 -4.76 23.73 -18.05
CA GLU A 58 -3.53 24.37 -17.63
C GLU A 58 -3.28 24.15 -16.14
N ARG A 59 -2.10 23.63 -15.81
CA ARG A 59 -1.71 23.39 -14.43
C ARG A 59 -1.30 24.70 -13.80
N GLU A 60 -2.09 25.15 -12.82
CA GLU A 60 -1.74 26.30 -12.00
C GLU A 60 -0.42 26.04 -11.27
N ARG A 61 0.43 27.08 -11.20
CA ARG A 61 1.70 26.93 -10.48
C ARG A 61 1.43 26.83 -8.99
N ALA A 62 2.05 25.84 -8.36
CA ALA A 62 2.01 25.72 -6.91
C ALA A 62 2.57 27.01 -6.26
N PRO A 63 1.94 27.54 -5.20
CA PRO A 63 2.49 28.65 -4.44
C PRO A 63 3.91 28.32 -3.97
N PRO A 64 4.86 29.27 -4.00
CA PRO A 64 6.27 29.00 -3.70
C PRO A 64 6.50 28.44 -2.29
N ALA A 65 5.63 28.77 -1.34
CA ALA A 65 5.68 28.24 0.03
C ALA A 65 5.14 26.80 0.16
N LEU A 66 4.38 26.29 -0.82
CA LEU A 66 3.72 24.98 -0.71
C LEU A 66 4.73 23.84 -0.61
N THR A 67 5.78 23.87 -1.42
CA THR A 67 6.83 22.85 -1.42
C THR A 67 7.49 22.73 -0.06
N SER A 68 7.86 23.85 0.57
CA SER A 68 8.51 23.83 1.89
C SER A 68 7.54 23.38 2.99
N MET A 69 6.27 23.79 2.93
CA MET A 69 5.23 23.34 3.87
C MET A 69 5.01 21.82 3.81
N VAL A 70 4.87 21.26 2.60
CA VAL A 70 4.66 19.81 2.39
C VAL A 70 5.89 19.05 2.86
N LEU A 71 7.10 19.46 2.46
CA LEU A 71 8.34 18.78 2.86
C LEU A 71 8.53 18.80 4.39
N ASN A 72 8.21 19.93 5.04
CA ASN A 72 8.29 20.03 6.50
C ASN A 72 7.29 19.10 7.20
N ARG A 73 6.08 18.96 6.64
CA ARG A 73 5.07 18.03 7.15
C ARG A 73 5.50 16.58 6.99
N VAL A 74 5.95 16.17 5.80
CA VAL A 74 6.45 14.81 5.54
C VAL A 74 7.64 14.46 6.45
N LYS A 75 8.59 15.38 6.63
CA LYS A 75 9.72 15.20 7.57
C LYS A 75 9.26 15.05 9.01
N ARG A 76 8.21 15.77 9.43
CA ARG A 76 7.64 15.68 10.77
C ARG A 76 6.98 14.31 10.97
N GLU A 77 6.14 13.87 10.06
CA GLU A 77 5.48 12.55 10.12
C GLU A 77 6.49 11.39 10.14
N ARG A 78 7.53 11.42 9.28
CA ARG A 78 8.62 10.42 9.34
C ARG A 78 9.34 10.39 10.70
N ARG A 79 9.64 11.55 11.28
CA ARG A 79 10.27 11.62 12.61
C ARG A 79 9.36 11.07 13.71
N PHE A 80 8.06 11.33 13.65
CA PHE A 80 7.11 10.75 14.59
C PHE A 80 6.95 9.23 14.41
N GLY A 81 6.97 8.72 13.19
CA GLY A 81 6.98 7.28 12.91
C GLY A 81 8.22 6.58 13.47
N LEU A 82 9.41 7.13 13.22
CA LEU A 82 10.67 6.63 13.80
C LEU A 82 10.68 6.74 15.32
N ARG A 83 10.14 7.83 15.89
CA ARG A 83 10.04 8.02 17.34
C ARG A 83 9.05 7.04 17.97
N LYS A 84 7.94 6.70 17.30
CA LYS A 84 7.04 5.61 17.71
C LYS A 84 7.72 4.25 17.67
N LEU A 85 8.53 3.97 16.64
CA LEU A 85 9.30 2.72 16.56
C LEU A 85 10.35 2.63 17.67
N HIS A 86 11.03 3.74 17.96
CA HIS A 86 12.00 3.84 19.04
C HIS A 86 11.34 3.70 20.42
N LEU A 87 10.13 4.25 20.59
CA LEU A 87 9.28 4.07 21.78
C LEU A 87 8.78 2.63 21.91
N ALA A 88 8.40 1.98 20.81
CA ALA A 88 8.03 0.56 20.80
C ALA A 88 9.22 -0.32 21.20
N HIS A 89 10.42 -0.04 20.71
CA HIS A 89 11.64 -0.76 21.12
C HIS A 89 12.01 -0.51 22.58
N THR A 90 11.72 0.68 23.12
CA THR A 90 11.96 0.96 24.56
C THR A 90 10.88 0.37 25.46
N TYR A 91 9.63 0.28 24.99
CA TYR A 91 8.53 -0.38 25.70
C TYR A 91 8.63 -1.92 25.64
N TYR A 92 9.21 -2.48 24.57
CA TYR A 92 9.46 -3.91 24.37
C TYR A 92 10.92 -4.31 24.68
N ARG A 93 11.61 -3.58 25.57
CA ARG A 93 12.87 -4.06 26.18
C ARG A 93 12.56 -5.34 26.97
N PHE A 94 12.51 -6.47 26.28
CA PHE A 94 12.79 -7.74 26.93
C PHE A 94 14.18 -7.60 27.56
N PRO A 95 14.31 -7.77 28.89
CA PRO A 95 15.59 -7.68 29.55
C PRO A 95 16.57 -8.59 28.79
N VAL A 96 17.71 -8.02 28.39
CA VAL A 96 18.76 -8.74 27.64
C VAL A 96 19.21 -9.97 28.43
N GLU A 97 19.08 -9.87 29.75
CA GLU A 97 19.26 -10.91 30.76
C GLU A 97 18.37 -12.15 30.55
N VAL A 98 17.23 -12.04 29.85
CA VAL A 98 16.32 -13.17 29.53
C VAL A 98 16.52 -13.67 28.10
N LEU A 99 16.80 -12.77 27.16
CA LEU A 99 16.97 -13.14 25.76
C LEU A 99 18.21 -14.02 25.53
N ILE A 100 19.34 -13.64 26.14
CA ILE A 100 20.61 -14.36 26.01
C ILE A 100 20.51 -15.82 26.52
N PRO A 101 20.04 -16.09 27.75
CA PRO A 101 19.96 -17.47 28.24
C PRO A 101 18.97 -18.31 27.44
N LEU A 102 17.88 -17.72 26.94
CA LEU A 102 16.91 -18.44 26.11
C LEU A 102 17.52 -18.86 24.76
N LEU A 103 18.28 -17.96 24.12
CA LEU A 103 18.99 -18.29 22.87
C LEU A 103 20.09 -19.34 23.09
N LEU A 104 20.83 -19.25 24.20
CA LEU A 104 21.82 -20.25 24.57
C LEU A 104 21.19 -21.61 24.83
N ALA A 105 20.08 -21.66 25.57
CA ALA A 105 19.35 -22.89 25.84
C ALA A 105 18.85 -23.55 24.54
N ALA A 106 18.31 -22.76 23.61
CA ALA A 106 17.87 -23.26 22.30
C ALA A 106 19.05 -23.78 21.46
N ALA A 107 20.20 -23.09 21.45
CA ALA A 107 21.39 -23.51 20.73
C ALA A 107 21.96 -24.83 21.29
N VAL A 108 22.01 -24.96 22.62
CA VAL A 108 22.44 -26.20 23.29
C VAL A 108 21.49 -27.34 22.97
N ALA A 109 20.17 -27.12 23.05
CA ALA A 109 19.18 -28.13 22.70
C ALA A 109 19.33 -28.61 21.24
N ALA A 110 19.52 -27.68 20.29
CA ALA A 110 19.74 -28.01 18.89
C ALA A 110 21.03 -28.81 18.68
N PHE A 111 22.12 -28.43 19.37
CA PHE A 111 23.39 -29.16 19.31
C PHE A 111 23.24 -30.59 19.85
N LEU A 112 22.56 -30.75 20.98
CA LEU A 112 22.32 -32.08 21.57
C LEU A 112 21.51 -32.97 20.63
N VAL A 113 20.43 -32.44 20.03
CA VAL A 113 19.63 -33.16 19.04
C VAL A 113 20.49 -33.56 17.83
N MET A 114 21.29 -32.65 17.29
CA MET A 114 22.15 -32.93 16.14
C MET A 114 23.29 -33.91 16.46
N SER A 115 23.78 -33.93 17.71
CA SER A 115 24.79 -34.89 18.17
C SER A 115 24.23 -36.28 18.52
N ALA A 116 22.92 -36.37 18.74
CA ALA A 116 22.20 -37.61 19.03
C ALA A 116 21.57 -38.25 17.79
N SER A 117 21.73 -37.63 16.61
CA SER A 117 21.36 -38.16 15.29
C SER A 117 22.57 -38.81 14.64
#